data_AF-A0A5M7C583-F1
#
_entry.id   AF-A0A5M7C583-F1
#
_cell.length_a   1.000
_cell.length_b   1.000
_cell.length_c   1.000
_cell.angle_alpha   90.00
_cell.angle_beta   90.00
_cell.angle_gamma   90.00
#
_symmetry.space_group_name_H-M   'P 1'
#
loop_
_entity.id
_entity.type
_entity.pdbx_description
1 polymer ?
#
loop_
_entity_poly.entity_id
_entity_poly.type
_entity_poly.pdbx_seq_one_letter_code
_entity_poly.pdbx_strand_id
1 'polypeptide(L)'
;MRATADRLGYLPAPVARLAESPHLLDGFLKLSAMFEATTLDPLAREVVIMAIATRNGCHVCVAMHSAKLAGLNASPELIAALRDQRPLDDQRLEAIRIFALQLVEHAGAVETQDLQAFLAHGFTKQNALEVVLGIGAYTTSTLANRLVDAPLDEQLEPFAWGLSGSAAR
;
A
#
# COMPACT_ATOMS: atom_id res chain seq x y z
N MET A 1 -16.73 12.53 1.26
CA MET A 1 -16.10 13.57 0.40
C MET A 1 -15.50 14.71 1.23
N ARG A 2 -16.30 15.50 1.97
CA ARG A 2 -15.80 16.67 2.74
C ARG A 2 -14.66 16.33 3.72
N ALA A 3 -14.86 15.33 4.59
CA ALA A 3 -13.83 14.90 5.55
C ALA A 3 -12.51 14.41 4.90
N THR A 4 -12.57 13.84 3.69
CA THR A 4 -11.38 13.41 2.94
C THR A 4 -10.64 14.61 2.37
N ALA A 5 -11.38 15.56 1.78
CA ALA A 5 -10.82 16.80 1.26
C ALA A 5 -10.22 17.66 2.37
N ASP A 6 -10.87 17.73 3.54
CA ASP A 6 -10.38 18.49 4.70
C ASP A 6 -9.09 17.89 5.28
N ARG A 7 -8.92 16.56 5.23
CA ARG A 7 -7.71 15.88 5.74
C ARG A 7 -6.55 15.92 4.76
N LEU A 8 -6.81 15.89 3.46
CA LEU A 8 -5.80 15.86 2.41
C LEU A 8 -5.51 17.24 1.80
N GLY A 9 -6.30 18.27 2.12
CA GLY A 9 -6.23 19.59 1.47
C GLY A 9 -6.75 19.61 0.03
N TYR A 10 -6.92 18.44 -0.60
CA TYR A 10 -7.54 18.21 -1.90
C TYR A 10 -8.20 16.82 -1.90
N LEU A 11 -9.16 16.58 -2.79
CA LEU A 11 -9.68 15.23 -3.01
C LEU A 11 -8.93 14.62 -4.21
N PRO A 12 -8.06 13.62 -4.02
CA PRO A 12 -7.34 13.01 -5.15
C PRO A 12 -8.32 12.45 -6.17
N ALA A 13 -8.06 12.66 -7.47
CA ALA A 13 -8.95 12.16 -8.51
C ALA A 13 -9.18 10.63 -8.43
N PRO A 14 -8.18 9.79 -8.07
CA PRO A 14 -8.40 8.37 -7.83
C PRO A 14 -9.45 8.10 -6.74
N VAL A 15 -9.38 8.84 -5.62
CA VAL A 15 -10.34 8.71 -4.51
C VAL A 15 -11.71 9.27 -4.91
N ALA A 16 -11.75 10.29 -5.75
CA ALA A 16 -12.99 10.85 -6.27
C ALA A 16 -13.75 9.86 -7.17
N ARG A 17 -13.04 9.07 -8.00
CA ARG A 17 -13.66 8.04 -8.86
C ARG A 17 -14.36 6.94 -8.06
N LEU A 18 -13.83 6.60 -6.90
CA LEU A 18 -14.46 5.62 -5.98
C LEU A 18 -15.84 6.07 -5.49
N ALA A 19 -16.15 7.38 -5.56
CA ALA A 19 -17.44 7.91 -5.13
C ALA A 19 -18.63 7.47 -5.99
N GLU A 20 -18.40 6.87 -7.16
CA GLU A 20 -19.44 6.18 -7.93
C GLU A 20 -20.09 5.04 -7.13
N SER A 21 -19.36 4.45 -6.17
CA SER A 21 -19.91 3.58 -5.14
C SER A 21 -19.66 4.18 -3.75
N PRO A 22 -20.63 4.93 -3.18
CA PRO A 22 -20.47 5.57 -1.88
C PRO A 22 -20.13 4.58 -0.77
N HIS A 23 -20.65 3.36 -0.82
CA HIS A 23 -20.36 2.30 0.14
C HIS A 23 -18.91 1.80 0.05
N LEU A 24 -18.38 1.65 -1.17
CA LEU A 24 -16.98 1.27 -1.37
C LEU A 24 -16.05 2.35 -0.88
N LEU A 25 -16.32 3.62 -1.23
CA LEU A 25 -15.53 4.75 -0.76
C LEU A 25 -15.55 4.87 0.77
N ASP A 26 -16.72 4.82 1.40
CA ASP A 26 -16.84 4.88 2.86
C ASP A 26 -16.11 3.72 3.56
N GLY A 27 -16.26 2.50 3.02
CA GLY A 27 -15.54 1.33 3.52
C GLY A 27 -14.02 1.48 3.43
N PHE A 28 -13.50 1.90 2.27
CA PHE A 28 -12.07 2.14 2.08
C PHE A 28 -11.53 3.24 3.00
N LEU A 29 -12.25 4.36 3.14
CA LEU A 29 -11.81 5.46 4.02
C LEU A 29 -11.77 5.04 5.49
N LYS A 30 -12.75 4.24 5.95
CA LYS A 30 -12.75 3.70 7.31
C LYS A 30 -11.61 2.70 7.53
N LEU A 31 -11.43 1.74 6.61
CA LEU A 31 -10.36 0.74 6.70
C LEU A 31 -8.97 1.38 6.64
N SER A 32 -8.77 2.35 5.75
CA SER A 32 -7.49 3.06 5.66
C SER A 32 -7.22 3.90 6.91
N ALA A 33 -8.21 4.60 7.47
CA ALA A 33 -8.05 5.30 8.74
C ALA A 33 -7.76 4.37 9.92
N MET A 34 -8.40 3.19 9.97
CA MET A 34 -8.10 2.16 10.96
C MET A 34 -6.68 1.63 10.81
N PHE A 35 -6.25 1.35 9.57
CA PHE A 35 -4.88 0.92 9.28
C PHE A 35 -3.86 2.00 9.68
N GLU A 36 -4.19 3.28 9.45
CA GLU A 36 -3.34 4.38 9.89
C GLU A 36 -3.19 4.45 11.42
N ALA A 37 -4.16 3.99 12.20
CA ALA A 37 -4.12 3.99 13.66
C ALA A 37 -3.51 2.72 14.28
N THR A 38 -3.00 1.80 13.46
CA THR A 38 -2.37 0.56 13.93
C THR A 38 -1.04 0.80 14.66
N THR A 39 -0.53 -0.23 15.31
CA THR A 39 0.76 -0.17 16.01
C THR A 39 1.97 -0.30 15.10
N LEU A 40 1.77 -0.53 13.79
CA LEU A 40 2.82 -0.47 12.78
C LEU A 40 3.32 0.98 12.62
N ASP A 41 4.64 1.16 12.63
CA ASP A 41 5.24 2.46 12.36
C ASP A 41 4.92 2.93 10.92
N PRO A 42 5.01 4.25 10.64
CA PRO A 42 4.63 4.80 9.34
C PRO A 42 5.33 4.16 8.14
N LEU A 43 6.63 3.85 8.23
CA LEU A 43 7.37 3.24 7.13
C LEU A 43 6.91 1.80 6.89
N ALA A 44 6.72 1.02 7.95
CA ALA A 44 6.20 -0.34 7.86
C ALA A 44 4.80 -0.38 7.20
N ARG A 45 3.91 0.57 7.54
CA ARG A 45 2.59 0.70 6.89
C ARG A 45 2.73 0.97 5.40
N GLU A 46 3.57 1.92 4.99
CA GLU A 46 3.80 2.22 3.57
C GLU A 46 4.44 1.05 2.81
N VAL A 47 5.30 0.25 3.44
CA VAL A 47 5.87 -0.95 2.83
C VAL A 47 4.78 -1.99 2.51
N VAL A 48 3.84 -2.24 3.44
CA VAL A 48 2.67 -3.11 3.18
C VAL A 48 1.88 -2.58 1.99
N ILE A 49 1.62 -1.28 1.96
CA ILE A 49 0.82 -0.65 0.90
C ILE A 49 1.51 -0.78 -0.46
N MET A 50 2.80 -0.46 -0.52
CA MET A 50 3.61 -0.54 -1.74
C MET A 50 3.72 -1.97 -2.25
N ALA A 51 3.85 -2.96 -1.36
CA ALA A 51 3.86 -4.38 -1.75
C ALA A 51 2.55 -4.77 -2.48
N ILE A 52 1.39 -4.35 -1.95
CA ILE A 52 0.09 -4.62 -2.58
C ILE A 52 -0.11 -3.81 -3.85
N ALA A 53 0.28 -2.54 -3.85
CA ALA A 53 0.12 -1.63 -4.98
C ALA A 53 0.93 -2.07 -6.20
N THR A 54 2.20 -2.43 -6.00
CA THR A 54 3.09 -2.90 -7.07
C THR A 54 2.70 -4.30 -7.55
N ARG A 55 2.37 -5.23 -6.64
CA ARG A 55 1.84 -6.57 -6.99
C ARG A 55 0.60 -6.46 -7.87
N ASN A 56 -0.36 -5.62 -7.50
CA ASN A 56 -1.60 -5.47 -8.25
C ASN A 56 -1.43 -4.57 -9.49
N GLY A 57 -0.29 -3.89 -9.66
CA GLY A 57 -0.04 -2.98 -10.77
C GLY A 57 -0.85 -1.68 -10.72
N CYS A 58 -1.22 -1.17 -9.54
CA CYS A 58 -1.97 0.07 -9.42
C CYS A 58 -1.04 1.29 -9.56
N HIS A 59 -0.95 1.87 -10.75
CA HIS A 59 -0.03 2.97 -11.05
C HIS A 59 -0.25 4.22 -10.18
N VAL A 60 -1.49 4.67 -9.99
CA VAL A 60 -1.80 5.79 -9.10
C VAL A 60 -1.48 5.49 -7.64
N CYS A 61 -1.73 4.25 -7.19
CA CYS A 61 -1.42 3.86 -5.81
C CYS A 61 0.10 3.88 -5.59
N VAL A 62 0.88 3.34 -6.54
CA VAL A 62 2.34 3.38 -6.45
C VAL A 62 2.85 4.82 -6.45
N ALA A 63 2.32 5.71 -7.28
CA ALA A 63 2.72 7.11 -7.30
C ALA A 63 2.38 7.83 -5.98
N MET A 64 1.14 7.71 -5.49
CA MET A 64 0.68 8.32 -4.23
C MET A 64 1.52 7.88 -3.03
N HIS A 65 1.79 6.58 -2.92
CA HIS A 65 2.54 6.04 -1.79
C HIS A 65 4.06 6.23 -1.93
N SER A 66 4.59 6.40 -3.15
CA SER A 66 5.95 6.91 -3.35
C SER A 66 6.09 8.34 -2.83
N ALA A 67 5.13 9.21 -3.12
CA ALA A 67 5.11 10.58 -2.61
C ALA A 67 5.00 10.62 -1.07
N LYS A 68 4.16 9.75 -0.50
CA LYS A 68 4.01 9.64 0.96
C LYS A 68 5.29 9.14 1.64
N LEU A 69 5.96 8.14 1.07
CA LEU A 69 7.27 7.68 1.54
C LEU A 69 8.32 8.80 1.51
N ALA A 70 8.38 9.57 0.43
CA ALA A 70 9.27 10.73 0.34
C ALA A 70 8.97 11.77 1.44
N GLY A 71 7.68 12.04 1.72
CA GLY A 71 7.26 12.90 2.83
C GLY A 71 7.57 12.36 4.22
N LEU A 72 7.75 11.05 4.36
CA LEU A 72 8.25 10.39 5.58
C LEU A 72 9.78 10.36 5.68
N ASN A 73 10.48 11.00 4.74
CA ASN A 73 11.94 10.98 4.60
C ASN A 73 12.51 9.57 4.37
N ALA A 74 11.76 8.69 3.70
CA ALA A 74 12.30 7.41 3.22
C ALA A 74 13.42 7.67 2.21
N SER A 75 14.45 6.82 2.20
CA SER A 75 15.54 6.96 1.24
C SER A 75 15.05 6.75 -0.20
N PRO A 76 15.64 7.45 -1.20
CA PRO A 76 15.36 7.19 -2.60
C PRO A 76 15.56 5.73 -2.99
N GLU A 77 16.55 5.06 -2.38
CA GLU A 77 16.86 3.65 -2.61
C GLU A 77 15.73 2.72 -2.12
N LEU A 78 15.15 3.00 -0.95
CA LEU A 78 14.00 2.25 -0.42
C LEU A 78 12.78 2.42 -1.34
N ILE A 79 12.49 3.66 -1.76
CA ILE A 79 11.37 3.95 -2.66
C ILE A 79 11.57 3.23 -4.01
N ALA A 80 12.78 3.30 -4.58
CA ALA A 80 13.10 2.60 -5.83
C ALA A 80 12.97 1.08 -5.68
N ALA A 81 13.50 0.48 -4.61
CA ALA A 81 13.41 -0.95 -4.37
C ALA A 81 11.95 -1.42 -4.26
N LEU A 82 11.10 -0.67 -3.53
CA LEU A 82 9.68 -0.96 -3.45
C LEU A 82 8.99 -0.87 -4.82
N ARG A 83 9.27 0.19 -5.59
CA ARG A 83 8.70 0.40 -6.93
C ARG A 83 9.11 -0.67 -7.94
N ASP A 84 10.32 -1.21 -7.80
CA ASP A 84 10.88 -2.26 -8.65
C ASP A 84 10.61 -3.68 -8.12
N GLN A 85 9.90 -3.81 -6.99
CA GLN A 85 9.64 -5.08 -6.30
C GLN A 85 10.91 -5.85 -5.91
N ARG A 86 12.00 -5.12 -5.65
CA ARG A 86 13.29 -5.69 -5.20
C ARG A 86 13.33 -5.85 -3.68
N PRO A 87 14.21 -6.73 -3.16
CA PRO A 87 14.49 -6.80 -1.73
C PRO A 87 14.94 -5.44 -1.16
N LEU A 88 14.59 -5.19 0.09
CA LEU A 88 14.96 -3.98 0.83
C LEU A 88 16.22 -4.24 1.67
N ASP A 89 17.07 -3.22 1.80
CA ASP A 89 18.30 -3.31 2.61
C ASP A 89 18.00 -3.32 4.13
N ASP A 90 16.92 -2.65 4.55
CA ASP A 90 16.44 -2.71 5.92
C ASP A 90 15.72 -4.04 6.16
N GLN A 91 16.34 -4.91 6.96
CA GLN A 91 15.82 -6.26 7.22
C GLN A 91 14.45 -6.27 7.90
N ARG A 92 14.12 -5.27 8.72
CA ARG A 92 12.82 -5.21 9.39
C ARG A 92 11.74 -4.80 8.38
N LEU A 93 12.03 -3.84 7.51
CA LEU A 93 11.11 -3.47 6.43
C LEU A 93 10.98 -4.60 5.39
N GLU A 94 12.06 -5.32 5.09
CA GLU A 94 12.01 -6.48 4.19
C GLU A 94 11.15 -7.60 4.77
N ALA A 95 11.26 -7.87 6.07
CA ALA A 95 10.46 -8.90 6.74
C ALA A 95 8.94 -8.64 6.62
N ILE A 96 8.49 -7.40 6.82
CA ILE A 96 7.06 -7.06 6.64
C ILE A 96 6.64 -7.07 5.16
N ARG A 97 7.52 -6.67 4.24
CA ARG A 97 7.27 -6.76 2.79
C ARG A 97 7.04 -8.21 2.37
N ILE A 98 7.94 -9.12 2.74
CA ILE A 98 7.87 -10.55 2.46
C ILE A 98 6.60 -11.13 3.08
N PHE A 99 6.36 -10.86 4.37
CA PHE A 99 5.20 -11.40 5.07
C PHE A 99 3.86 -10.95 4.45
N ALA A 100 3.75 -9.68 4.03
CA ALA A 100 2.57 -9.18 3.33
C ALA A 100 2.34 -9.91 1.99
N LEU A 101 3.41 -10.16 1.22
CA LEU A 101 3.32 -10.91 -0.04
C LEU A 101 2.93 -12.38 0.18
N GLN A 102 3.52 -13.03 1.20
CA GLN A 102 3.19 -14.41 1.56
C GLN A 102 1.75 -14.58 2.03
N LEU A 103 1.22 -13.62 2.79
CA LEU A 103 -0.18 -13.63 3.22
C LEU A 103 -1.12 -13.60 2.01
N VAL A 104 -0.84 -12.77 1.00
CA VAL A 104 -1.66 -12.71 -0.21
C VAL A 104 -1.52 -13.99 -1.03
N GLU A 105 -0.30 -14.48 -1.23
CA GLU A 105 -0.03 -15.66 -2.06
C GLU A 105 -0.68 -16.92 -1.51
N HIS A 106 -0.65 -17.09 -0.18
CA HIS A 106 -1.23 -18.26 0.49
C HIS A 106 -2.64 -18.02 1.02
N ALA A 107 -3.30 -16.92 0.63
CA ALA A 107 -4.63 -16.54 1.12
C ALA A 107 -4.75 -16.59 2.67
N GLY A 108 -3.71 -16.17 3.37
CA GLY A 108 -3.61 -16.16 4.84
C GLY A 108 -3.12 -17.47 5.47
N ALA A 109 -3.05 -18.57 4.72
CA ALA A 109 -2.55 -19.87 5.20
C ALA A 109 -1.02 -19.95 5.19
N VAL A 110 -0.36 -18.98 5.82
CA VAL A 110 1.11 -18.94 5.94
C VAL A 110 1.62 -20.02 6.88
N GLU A 111 2.81 -20.55 6.60
CA GLU A 111 3.41 -21.57 7.44
C GLU A 111 3.87 -20.98 8.79
N THR A 112 3.99 -21.84 9.81
CA THR A 112 4.45 -21.39 11.13
C THR A 112 5.83 -20.75 11.04
N GLN A 113 6.72 -21.26 10.18
CA GLN A 113 8.06 -20.71 9.98
C GLN A 113 8.05 -19.28 9.43
N ASP A 114 7.14 -18.94 8.51
CA ASP A 114 7.02 -17.59 7.96
C ASP A 114 6.54 -16.59 9.01
N LEU A 115 5.55 -17.00 9.82
CA LEU A 115 5.12 -16.18 10.95
C LEU A 115 6.25 -16.00 11.96
N GLN A 116 7.03 -17.05 12.28
CA GLN A 116 8.17 -16.90 13.19
C GLN A 116 9.25 -15.99 12.62
N ALA A 117 9.54 -16.06 11.32
CA ALA A 117 10.50 -15.18 10.66
C ALA A 117 10.07 -13.71 10.76
N PHE A 118 8.78 -13.41 10.52
CA PHE A 118 8.23 -12.07 10.72
C PHE A 118 8.39 -11.57 12.16
N LEU A 119 8.06 -12.41 13.15
CA LEU A 119 8.17 -12.06 14.57
C LEU A 119 9.64 -11.88 15.02
N ALA A 120 10.59 -12.59 14.42
CA ALA A 120 12.02 -12.50 14.75
C ALA A 120 12.61 -11.11 14.47
N HIS A 121 11.98 -10.30 13.61
CA HIS A 121 12.38 -8.91 13.33
C HIS A 121 11.69 -7.88 14.25
N GLY A 122 11.15 -8.32 15.38
CA GLY A 122 10.57 -7.46 16.42
C GLY A 122 9.12 -7.06 16.17
N PHE A 123 8.45 -7.67 15.18
CA PHE A 123 7.01 -7.54 15.03
C PHE A 123 6.27 -8.48 15.99
N THR A 124 5.00 -8.17 16.21
CA THR A 124 4.11 -8.94 17.10
C THR A 124 3.03 -9.68 16.32
N LYS A 125 2.33 -10.62 16.99
CA LYS A 125 1.12 -11.24 16.42
C LYS A 125 0.02 -10.22 16.14
N GLN A 126 -0.04 -9.15 16.92
CA GLN A 126 -0.93 -8.02 16.62
C GLN A 126 -0.54 -7.38 15.28
N ASN A 127 0.74 -7.09 15.06
CA ASN A 127 1.20 -6.54 13.78
C ASN A 127 0.89 -7.46 12.61
N ALA A 128 0.95 -8.79 12.79
CA ALA A 128 0.59 -9.73 11.74
C ALA A 128 -0.89 -9.58 11.31
N LEU A 129 -1.80 -9.36 12.26
CA LEU A 129 -3.22 -9.07 11.97
C LEU A 129 -3.43 -7.66 11.39
N GLU A 130 -2.61 -6.69 11.79
CA GLU A 130 -2.63 -5.34 11.22
C GLU A 130 -2.15 -5.35 9.76
N VAL A 131 -1.22 -6.22 9.38
CA VAL A 131 -0.86 -6.47 7.97
C VAL A 131 -2.07 -6.98 7.19
N VAL A 132 -2.86 -7.91 7.74
CA VAL A 132 -4.12 -8.39 7.11
C VAL A 132 -5.10 -7.23 6.88
N LEU A 133 -5.26 -6.33 7.86
CA LEU A 133 -6.08 -5.13 7.72
C LEU A 133 -5.58 -4.24 6.56
N GLY A 134 -4.25 -4.01 6.49
CA GLY A 134 -3.62 -3.26 5.40
C GLY A 134 -3.87 -3.91 4.04
N ILE A 135 -3.69 -5.23 3.93
CA ILE A 135 -3.96 -6.00 2.71
C ILE A 135 -5.40 -5.79 2.25
N GLY A 136 -6.39 -5.91 3.14
CA GLY A 136 -7.80 -5.72 2.79
C GLY A 136 -8.11 -4.30 2.30
N ALA A 137 -7.62 -3.29 3.02
CA ALA A 137 -7.82 -1.88 2.67
C ALA A 137 -7.24 -1.55 1.29
N TYR A 138 -5.99 -1.96 1.04
CA TYR A 138 -5.28 -1.59 -0.17
C TYR A 138 -5.51 -2.54 -1.34
N THR A 139 -5.99 -3.76 -1.12
CA THR A 139 -6.59 -4.57 -2.20
C THR A 139 -7.85 -3.88 -2.72
N THR A 140 -8.73 -3.40 -1.84
CA THR A 140 -9.93 -2.66 -2.24
C THR A 140 -9.57 -1.43 -3.09
N SER A 141 -8.63 -0.60 -2.62
CA SER A 141 -8.20 0.60 -3.35
C SER A 141 -7.51 0.29 -4.67
N THR A 142 -6.58 -0.66 -4.68
CA THR A 142 -5.79 -0.98 -5.88
C THR A 142 -6.64 -1.61 -6.99
N LEU A 143 -7.57 -2.50 -6.64
CA LEU A 143 -8.49 -3.09 -7.61
C LEU A 143 -9.45 -2.04 -8.17
N ALA A 144 -10.04 -1.22 -7.32
CA ALA A 144 -11.02 -0.23 -7.75
C ALA A 144 -10.38 0.87 -8.62
N ASN A 145 -9.19 1.38 -8.25
CA ASN A 145 -8.48 2.37 -9.06
C ASN A 145 -8.04 1.82 -10.43
N ARG A 146 -7.65 0.54 -10.50
CA ARG A 146 -7.34 -0.11 -11.78
C ARG A 146 -8.58 -0.32 -12.63
N LEU A 147 -9.69 -0.74 -12.02
CA LEU A 147 -10.96 -0.98 -12.73
C LEU A 147 -11.47 0.28 -13.42
N VAL A 148 -11.37 1.43 -12.76
CA VAL A 148 -11.88 2.72 -13.26
C VAL A 148 -10.85 3.52 -14.04
N ASP A 149 -9.67 2.95 -14.32
CA ASP A 149 -8.53 3.63 -14.92
C ASP A 149 -8.30 5.03 -14.31
N ALA A 150 -8.16 5.04 -12.98
CA ALA A 150 -8.06 6.27 -12.21
C ALA A 150 -6.92 7.15 -12.73
N PRO A 151 -7.15 8.44 -13.03
CA PRO A 151 -6.11 9.31 -13.55
C PRO A 151 -5.10 9.67 -12.48
N LEU A 152 -3.85 9.89 -12.90
CA LEU A 152 -2.81 10.48 -12.05
C LEU A 152 -3.05 11.99 -11.92
N ASP A 153 -3.09 12.50 -10.70
CA ASP A 153 -3.16 13.94 -10.45
C ASP A 153 -1.82 14.60 -10.85
N GLU A 154 -1.85 15.79 -11.45
CA GLU A 154 -0.66 16.51 -11.94
C GLU A 154 0.44 16.66 -10.88
N GLN A 155 0.04 16.83 -9.61
CA GLN A 155 0.95 16.97 -8.47
C GLN A 155 1.77 15.70 -8.19
N LEU A 156 1.32 14.55 -8.69
CA LEU A 156 1.95 13.24 -8.54
C LEU A 156 2.77 12.83 -9.77
N GLU A 157 2.82 13.64 -10.83
CA GLU A 157 3.66 13.40 -12.02
C GLU A 157 5.14 13.10 -11.68
N PRO A 158 5.79 13.79 -10.72
CA PRO A 158 7.17 13.44 -10.32
C PRO A 158 7.32 12.01 -9.79
N PHE A 159 6.23 11.38 -9.36
CA PHE A 159 6.17 10.02 -8.83
C PHE A 159 5.51 9.02 -9.79
N ALA A 160 5.19 9.43 -11.02
CA ALA A 160 4.55 8.59 -12.02
C ALA A 160 5.26 7.22 -12.12
N TRP A 161 4.47 6.15 -12.28
CA TRP A 161 4.98 4.78 -12.29
C TRP A 161 4.39 4.03 -13.47
N GLY A 162 5.27 3.39 -14.24
CA GLY A 162 4.92 2.40 -15.22
C GLY A 162 5.83 1.19 -15.02
N LEU A 163 5.27 0.00 -15.10
CA LEU A 163 6.08 -1.22 -15.14
C LEU A 163 6.93 -1.14 -16.41
N SER A 164 8.25 -0.97 -16.27
CA SER A 164 9.20 -1.22 -17.34
C SER A 164 9.10 -2.70 -17.74
N GLY A 165 8.24 -3.00 -18.72
CA GLY A 165 8.14 -4.31 -19.36
C GLY A 165 6.83 -5.10 -19.22
N SER A 166 5.79 -4.59 -18.56
CA SER A 166 4.48 -5.27 -18.58
C SER A 166 3.65 -4.78 -19.76
N ALA A 167 3.78 -5.48 -20.90
CA ALA A 167 2.81 -5.39 -21.96
C ALA A 167 1.42 -5.63 -21.37
N ALA A 168 0.50 -4.70 -21.67
CA ALA A 168 -0.92 -4.90 -21.47
C ALA A 168 -1.32 -6.33 -21.85
N ARG A 169 -1.89 -7.06 -20.89
CA ARG A 169 -2.72 -8.23 -21.16
C ARG A 169 -4.11 -7.94 -20.63
#